data_AF-A0AAQ3S8P5-F1
#
_entry.id   AF-A0AAQ3S8P5-F1
#
_cell.length_a   1.000
_cell.length_b   1.000
_cell.length_c   1.000
_cell.angle_alpha   90.00
_cell.angle_beta   90.00
_cell.angle_gamma   90.00
#
_symmetry.space_group_name_H-M   'P 1'
#
loop_
_entity.id
_entity.type
_entity.pdbx_description
1 polymer ?
#
loop_
_entity_poly.entity_id
_entity_poly.type
_entity_poly.pdbx_seq_one_letter_code
_entity_poly.pdbx_strand_id
1 'polypeptide(L)'
;MKASQAWMEWLIKKRKAFDQRGDMAIAAWAEQQQRELNLRVRQLSRSKTDPDEARRILAREKKASADYYSNTLKRHTLVLKKRDLMRRKAEEEKKKTISRLLAAEGLELDDSDSDEAL
;
A
#
# COMPACT_ATOMS: atom_id res chain seq x y z
N MET A 1 -0.11 -34.00 -4.12
CA MET A 1 -0.52 -33.01 -3.11
C MET A 1 0.60 -32.09 -2.59
N LYS A 2 1.85 -32.55 -2.35
CA LYS A 2 2.94 -31.66 -1.85
C LYS A 2 3.44 -30.61 -2.87
N ALA A 3 3.44 -30.94 -4.16
CA ALA A 3 3.94 -30.04 -5.21
C ALA A 3 3.04 -28.79 -5.42
N SER A 4 1.71 -28.94 -5.30
CA SER A 4 0.77 -27.82 -5.38
C SER A 4 0.84 -26.91 -4.15
N GLN A 5 1.08 -27.48 -2.96
CA GLN A 5 1.30 -26.71 -1.73
C GLN A 5 2.61 -25.90 -1.78
N ALA A 6 3.71 -26.51 -2.20
CA ALA A 6 4.99 -25.81 -2.36
C ALA A 6 4.91 -24.66 -3.38
N TRP A 7 4.14 -24.84 -4.46
CA TRP A 7 3.87 -23.78 -5.44
C TRP A 7 3.04 -22.64 -4.81
N MET A 8 1.95 -22.97 -4.11
CA MET A 8 1.13 -21.99 -3.40
C MET A 8 1.93 -21.18 -2.38
N GLU A 9 2.76 -21.84 -1.57
CA GLU A 9 3.65 -21.16 -0.62
C GLU A 9 4.65 -20.24 -1.32
N TRP A 10 5.22 -20.67 -2.44
CA TRP A 10 6.13 -19.85 -3.23
C TRP A 10 5.43 -18.60 -3.78
N LEU A 11 4.21 -18.73 -4.30
CA LEU A 11 3.38 -17.61 -4.76
C LEU A 11 3.07 -16.63 -3.62
N ILE A 12 2.69 -17.13 -2.45
CA ILE A 12 2.42 -16.31 -1.26
C ILE A 12 3.69 -15.56 -0.83
N LYS A 13 4.85 -16.23 -0.82
CA LYS A 13 6.15 -15.60 -0.50
C LYS A 13 6.51 -14.49 -1.49
N LYS A 14 6.34 -14.74 -2.80
CA LYS A 14 6.58 -13.71 -3.83
C LYS A 14 5.66 -12.51 -3.67
N ARG A 15 4.39 -12.75 -3.35
CA ARG A 15 3.41 -11.69 -3.08
C ARG A 15 3.81 -10.83 -1.88
N LYS A 16 4.11 -11.46 -0.74
CA LYS A 16 4.57 -10.74 0.48
C LYS A 16 5.81 -9.90 0.20
N ALA A 17 6.78 -10.43 -0.54
CA ALA A 17 7.99 -9.69 -0.91
C ALA A 17 7.70 -8.48 -1.82
N PHE A 18 6.72 -8.60 -2.73
CA PHE A 18 6.31 -7.49 -3.59
C PHE A 18 5.61 -6.38 -2.79
N ASP A 19 4.70 -6.75 -1.90
CA ASP A 19 3.99 -5.78 -1.05
C ASP A 19 4.97 -5.06 -0.09
N GLN A 20 5.90 -5.79 0.52
CA GLN A 20 6.99 -5.20 1.33
C GLN A 20 7.83 -4.19 0.54
N ARG A 21 8.20 -4.50 -0.71
CA ARG A 21 8.93 -3.57 -1.58
C ARG A 21 8.11 -2.33 -1.92
N GLY A 22 6.80 -2.50 -2.13
CA GLY A 22 5.87 -1.38 -2.34
C GLY A 22 5.82 -0.47 -1.12
N ASP A 23 5.67 -1.03 0.08
CA ASP A 23 5.67 -0.29 1.33
C ASP A 23 7.00 0.42 1.58
N MET A 24 8.13 -0.23 1.28
CA MET A 24 9.46 0.40 1.36
C MET A 24 9.63 1.54 0.36
N ALA A 25 9.14 1.41 -0.88
CA ALA A 25 9.22 2.47 -1.87
C ALA A 25 8.39 3.70 -1.44
N ILE A 26 7.24 3.49 -0.83
CA ILE A 26 6.40 4.56 -0.27
C ILE A 26 7.10 5.25 0.91
N ALA A 27 7.69 4.48 1.82
CA ALA A 27 8.43 5.03 2.94
C ALA A 27 9.63 5.86 2.47
N ALA A 28 10.40 5.34 1.52
CA ALA A 28 11.54 6.05 0.92
C ALA A 28 11.10 7.34 0.21
N TRP A 29 9.96 7.32 -0.49
CA TRP A 29 9.43 8.52 -1.13
C TRP A 29 8.95 9.57 -0.11
N ALA A 30 8.25 9.15 0.94
CA ALA A 30 7.83 10.04 2.02
C ALA A 30 9.03 10.66 2.74
N GLU A 31 10.09 9.88 2.95
CA GLU A 31 11.35 10.35 3.54
C GLU A 31 12.08 11.34 2.62
N GLN A 32 12.11 11.09 1.30
CA GLN A 32 12.68 12.02 0.32
C GLN A 32 11.94 13.37 0.34
N GLN A 33 10.60 13.35 0.32
CA GLN A 33 9.79 14.58 0.39
C GLN A 33 10.06 15.35 1.70
N GLN A 34 10.18 14.63 2.81
CA GLN A 34 10.51 15.23 4.10
C GLN A 34 11.90 15.88 4.09
N ARG A 35 12.88 15.23 3.44
CA ARG A 35 14.25 15.74 3.30
C ARG A 35 14.32 17.00 2.45
N GLU A 36 13.61 17.03 1.32
CA GLU A 36 13.52 18.22 0.46
C GLU A 36 12.89 19.41 1.20
N LEU A 37 11.81 19.17 1.95
CA LEU A 37 11.18 20.19 2.78
C LEU A 37 12.18 20.74 3.80
N ASN A 38 12.83 19.85 4.56
CA ASN A 38 13.80 20.23 5.59
C ASN A 38 14.98 21.06 5.01
N LEU A 39 15.42 20.76 3.79
CA LEU A 39 16.49 21.52 3.11
C LEU A 39 16.05 22.94 2.75
N ARG A 40 14.85 23.10 2.15
CA ARG A 40 14.29 24.42 1.83
C ARG A 40 14.16 25.30 3.07
N VAL A 41 13.81 24.68 4.18
CA VAL A 41 13.56 25.37 5.46
C VAL A 41 14.84 25.81 6.11
N ARG A 42 15.89 24.97 6.06
CA ARG A 42 17.23 25.35 6.48
C ARG A 42 17.81 26.48 5.64
N GLN A 43 17.52 26.49 4.34
CA GLN A 43 17.90 27.60 3.46
C GLN A 43 17.15 28.89 3.85
N LEU A 44 15.83 28.79 4.05
CA LEU A 44 15.00 29.91 4.47
C LEU A 44 15.42 30.46 5.83
N SER A 45 15.69 29.59 6.81
CA SER A 45 16.14 30.02 8.15
C SER A 45 17.49 30.72 8.11
N ARG A 46 18.41 30.28 7.24
CA ARG A 46 19.71 30.93 7.04
C ARG A 46 19.61 32.31 6.40
N SER A 47 18.55 32.58 5.65
CA SER A 47 18.31 33.89 5.03
C SER A 47 17.73 34.95 5.98
N LYS A 48 17.32 34.55 7.20
CA LYS A 48 16.71 35.46 8.19
C LYS A 48 17.78 36.05 9.11
N THR A 49 17.73 37.37 9.26
CA THR A 49 18.64 38.15 10.11
C THR A 49 18.29 38.01 11.59
N ASP A 50 17.00 37.84 11.92
CA ASP A 50 16.51 37.66 13.28
C ASP A 50 16.49 36.16 13.69
N PRO A 51 17.23 35.77 14.75
CA PRO A 51 17.25 34.39 15.24
C PRO A 51 15.90 33.89 15.77
N ASP A 52 15.01 34.76 16.28
CA ASP A 52 13.72 34.33 16.82
C ASP A 52 12.71 34.05 15.72
N GLU A 53 12.75 34.79 14.62
CA GLU A 53 11.98 34.47 13.42
C GLU A 53 12.42 33.14 12.80
N ALA A 54 13.74 32.89 12.73
CA ALA A 54 14.27 31.63 12.23
C ALA A 54 13.79 30.42 13.06
N ARG A 55 13.75 30.57 14.40
CA ARG A 55 13.22 29.54 15.31
C ARG A 55 11.74 29.27 15.10
N ARG A 56 10.92 30.33 14.95
CA ARG A 56 9.47 30.19 14.70
C ARG A 56 9.19 29.49 13.37
N ILE A 57 9.94 29.83 12.32
CA ILE A 57 9.82 29.18 11.00
C ILE A 57 10.18 27.70 11.11
N LEU A 58 11.29 27.36 11.76
CA LEU A 58 11.70 25.96 11.96
C LEU A 58 10.67 25.15 12.74
N ALA A 59 10.08 25.72 13.80
CA ALA A 59 9.08 25.03 14.62
C ALA A 59 7.77 24.78 13.85
N ARG A 60 7.26 25.80 13.16
CA ARG A 60 6.05 25.69 12.33
C ARG A 60 6.21 24.62 11.27
N GLU A 61 7.37 24.61 10.64
CA GLU A 61 7.62 23.76 9.50
C GLU A 61 8.00 22.34 9.87
N LYS A 62 8.64 22.14 11.02
CA LYS A 62 8.79 20.80 11.62
C LYS A 62 7.43 20.15 11.90
N LYS A 63 6.46 20.93 12.38
CA LYS A 63 5.09 20.45 12.58
C LYS A 63 4.42 20.09 11.25
N ALA A 64 4.46 21.00 10.27
CA ALA A 64 3.90 20.76 8.93
C ALA A 64 4.54 19.53 8.26
N SER A 65 5.85 19.37 8.36
CA SER A 65 6.63 18.24 7.86
C SER A 65 6.14 16.90 8.42
N ALA A 66 5.90 16.82 9.73
CA ALA A 66 5.35 15.62 10.38
C ALA A 66 3.93 15.30 9.88
N ASP A 67 3.09 16.33 9.73
CA ASP A 67 1.72 16.17 9.24
C ASP A 67 1.71 15.68 7.78
N TYR A 68 2.56 16.26 6.92
CA TYR A 68 2.72 15.85 5.53
C TYR A 68 3.22 14.41 5.39
N TYR A 69 4.21 14.01 6.18
CA TYR A 69 4.71 12.63 6.20
C TYR A 69 3.57 11.64 6.54
N SER A 70 2.83 11.92 7.62
CA SER A 70 1.73 11.07 8.05
C SER A 70 0.60 10.98 7.01
N ASN A 71 0.27 12.10 6.35
CA ASN A 71 -0.77 12.16 5.32
C ASN A 71 -0.34 11.40 4.06
N THR A 72 0.93 11.54 3.66
CA THR A 72 1.50 10.86 2.49
C THR A 72 1.48 9.35 2.66
N LEU A 73 1.91 8.86 3.83
CA LEU A 73 1.82 7.44 4.17
C LEU A 73 0.38 6.94 4.12
N LYS A 74 -0.55 7.62 4.81
CA LYS A 74 -1.98 7.24 4.84
C LYS A 74 -2.58 7.15 3.44
N ARG A 75 -2.33 8.15 2.58
CA ARG A 75 -2.83 8.17 1.19
C ARG A 75 -2.29 6.99 0.39
N HIS A 76 -0.99 6.72 0.49
CA HIS A 76 -0.37 5.63 -0.25
C HIS A 76 -0.84 4.25 0.21
N THR A 77 -1.00 4.05 1.51
CA THR A 77 -1.62 2.84 2.04
C THR A 77 -3.03 2.65 1.49
N LEU A 78 -3.83 3.73 1.38
CA LEU A 78 -5.16 3.64 0.77
C LEU A 78 -5.12 3.30 -0.72
N VAL A 79 -4.16 3.83 -1.48
CA VAL A 79 -3.99 3.50 -2.91
C VAL A 79 -3.68 2.01 -3.09
N LEU A 80 -2.76 1.46 -2.29
CA LEU A 80 -2.46 0.02 -2.33
C LEU A 80 -3.67 -0.83 -1.92
N LYS A 81 -4.37 -0.46 -0.84
CA LYS A 81 -5.61 -1.14 -0.44
C LYS A 81 -6.68 -1.09 -1.54
N LYS A 82 -6.84 0.05 -2.21
CA LYS A 82 -7.78 0.21 -3.33
C LYS A 82 -7.41 -0.71 -4.49
N ARG A 83 -6.13 -0.78 -4.86
CA ARG A 83 -5.63 -1.70 -5.90
C ARG A 83 -5.99 -3.15 -5.57
N ASP A 84 -5.73 -3.57 -4.34
CA ASP A 84 -5.96 -4.95 -3.91
C ASP A 84 -7.46 -5.28 -3.87
N LEU A 85 -8.28 -4.35 -3.41
CA LEU A 85 -9.73 -4.48 -3.41
C LEU A 85 -10.30 -4.61 -4.83
N MET A 86 -9.83 -3.79 -5.78
CA MET A 86 -10.26 -3.88 -7.18
C MET A 86 -9.82 -5.20 -7.83
N ARG A 87 -8.63 -5.71 -7.49
CA ARG A 87 -8.17 -7.01 -7.98
C ARG A 87 -9.04 -8.16 -7.44
N ARG A 88 -9.35 -8.16 -6.14
CA ARG A 88 -10.24 -9.16 -5.53
C ARG A 88 -11.63 -9.15 -6.17
N LYS A 89 -12.20 -7.96 -6.38
CA LYS A 89 -13.48 -7.81 -7.10
C LYS A 89 -13.41 -8.42 -8.51
N ALA A 90 -12.35 -8.16 -9.26
CA ALA A 90 -12.17 -8.73 -10.59
C ALA A 90 -12.03 -10.28 -10.57
N GLU A 91 -11.37 -10.84 -9.55
CA GLU A 91 -11.28 -12.29 -9.36
C GLU A 91 -12.65 -12.90 -9.00
N GLU A 92 -13.42 -12.25 -8.12
CA GLU A 92 -14.78 -12.67 -7.77
C GLU A 92 -15.74 -12.61 -8.96
N GLU A 93 -15.67 -11.55 -9.78
CA GLU A 93 -16.45 -11.43 -11.02
C GLU A 93 -16.10 -12.55 -12.00
N LYS A 94 -14.81 -12.87 -12.18
CA LYS A 94 -14.37 -14.01 -12.99
C LYS A 94 -14.93 -15.33 -12.47
N LYS A 95 -14.84 -15.57 -11.16
CA LYS A 95 -15.41 -16.78 -10.54
C LYS A 95 -16.91 -16.87 -10.81
N LYS A 96 -17.67 -15.79 -10.61
CA LYS A 96 -19.11 -15.74 -10.92
C LYS A 96 -19.40 -16.03 -12.39
N THR A 97 -18.61 -15.49 -13.31
CA THR A 97 -18.78 -15.79 -14.75
C THR A 97 -18.51 -17.26 -15.06
N ILE A 98 -17.48 -17.84 -14.46
CA ILE A 98 -17.14 -19.27 -14.62
C ILE A 98 -18.27 -20.13 -14.05
N SER A 99 -18.75 -19.86 -12.84
CA SER A 99 -19.87 -20.60 -12.24
C SER A 99 -21.14 -20.53 -13.11
N ARG A 100 -21.47 -19.36 -13.69
CA ARG A 100 -22.61 -19.23 -14.61
C ARG A 100 -22.44 -20.06 -15.88
N LEU A 101 -21.24 -20.07 -16.47
CA LEU A 101 -20.96 -20.86 -17.68
C LEU A 101 -21.01 -22.35 -17.38
N LEU A 102 -20.45 -22.77 -16.25
CA LEU A 102 -20.48 -24.16 -15.79
C LEU A 102 -21.91 -24.66 -15.55
N ALA A 103 -22.76 -23.86 -14.91
CA ALA A 103 -24.17 -24.19 -14.71
C ALA A 103 -24.94 -24.28 -16.05
N ALA A 104 -24.64 -23.41 -17.02
CA ALA A 104 -25.25 -23.46 -18.34
C ALA A 104 -24.87 -24.74 -19.12
N GLU A 105 -23.66 -25.28 -18.89
CA GLU A 105 -23.18 -26.55 -19.45
C GLU A 105 -23.59 -27.78 -18.60
N GLY A 106 -24.36 -27.59 -17.52
CA GLY A 106 -24.78 -28.67 -16.61
C GLY A 106 -23.65 -29.28 -15.77
N LEU A 107 -22.51 -28.58 -15.66
CA LEU A 107 -21.32 -28.97 -14.89
C LEU A 107 -21.22 -28.15 -13.60
N GLU A 108 -22.27 -28.16 -12.79
CA GLU A 108 -22.24 -27.49 -11.48
C GLU A 108 -21.14 -28.11 -10.60
N LEU A 109 -20.23 -27.26 -10.12
CA LEU A 109 -19.28 -27.65 -9.07
C LEU A 109 -20.07 -27.80 -7.78
N ASP A 110 -19.97 -28.96 -7.12
CA ASP A 110 -20.58 -29.15 -5.81
C ASP A 110 -19.95 -28.17 -4.80
N ASP A 111 -20.78 -27.31 -4.20
CA ASP A 111 -20.35 -26.26 -3.26
C ASP A 111 -19.97 -26.84 -1.87
N SER A 112 -20.00 -28.17 -1.71
CA SER A 112 -19.78 -28.89 -0.44
C SER A 112 -18.35 -28.79 0.12
N ASP A 113 -17.36 -28.33 -0.66
CA ASP A 113 -15.95 -28.27 -0.23
C ASP A 113 -15.53 -26.94 0.44
N SER A 114 -16.43 -25.95 0.62
CA SER A 114 -16.01 -24.62 1.12
C SER A 114 -16.15 -24.38 2.63
N ASP A 115 -16.86 -25.23 3.38
CA ASP A 115 -17.16 -24.99 4.81
C ASP A 115 -16.56 -26.03 5.80
N GLU A 116 -15.79 -27.02 5.33
CA GLU A 116 -15.20 -28.06 6.19
C GLU A 116 -13.66 -27.94 6.31
N ALA A 117 -13.19 -26.80 6.83
CA ALA A 117 -11.80 -26.65 7.31
C ALA A 117 -11.68 -25.49 8.32
N LEU A 118 -12.30 -25.66 9.49
CA LEU A 118 -11.96 -24.93 10.72
C LEU A 118 -10.91 -25.70 11.53
#